data_AF-I1C8R3-F1
#
_entry.id   AF-I1C8R3-F1
#
_cell.length_a   1.000
_cell.length_b   1.000
_cell.length_c   1.000
_cell.angle_alpha   90.00
_cell.angle_beta   90.00
_cell.angle_gamma   90.00
#
_symmetry.space_group_name_H-M   'P 1'
#
loop_
_entity.id
_entity.type
_entity.pdbx_description
1 polymer ?
#
loop_
_entity_poly.entity_id
_entity_poly.type
_entity_poly.pdbx_seq_one_letter_code
_entity_poly.pdbx_strand_id
1 'polypeptide(L)'
;MLLSKYREGGARDLLVLHNKSPQWNEETQSFVLNFNGRVTQASVKNFQIVHDNDLDYIVMQFGRVERDYFTMDFKYPMCLLQAFSIALTSFDAKLACE
;
A
#
# COMPACT_ATOMS: atom_id res chain seq x y z
N MET A 1 -17.74 -2.57 14.50
CA MET A 1 -17.00 -1.87 13.42
C MET A 1 -15.61 -2.51 13.29
N LEU A 2 -14.97 -2.54 12.11
CA LEU A 2 -13.72 -3.28 11.88
C LEU A 2 -12.58 -2.89 12.85
N LEU A 3 -12.42 -1.59 13.12
CA LEU A 3 -11.40 -1.10 14.07
C LEU A 3 -11.59 -1.64 15.50
N SER A 4 -12.83 -1.71 16.00
CA SER A 4 -13.10 -2.23 17.34
C SER A 4 -12.70 -3.70 17.44
N LYS A 5 -13.09 -4.52 16.44
CA LYS A 5 -12.73 -5.95 16.38
C LYS A 5 -11.22 -6.16 16.35
N TYR A 6 -10.51 -5.35 15.56
CA TYR A 6 -9.05 -5.39 15.49
C TYR A 6 -8.40 -5.08 16.84
N ARG A 7 -8.86 -4.02 17.53
CA ARG A 7 -8.34 -3.60 18.84
C ARG A 7 -8.60 -4.61 19.95
N GLU A 8 -9.71 -5.33 19.88
CA GLU A 8 -10.12 -6.34 20.88
C GLU A 8 -9.40 -7.70 20.68
N GLY A 9 -8.46 -7.80 19.74
CA GLY A 9 -7.75 -9.06 19.44
C GLY A 9 -8.60 -10.08 18.67
N GLY A 10 -9.79 -9.68 18.21
CA GLY A 10 -10.71 -10.48 17.40
C GLY A 10 -10.26 -10.56 15.94
N ALA A 11 -9.07 -11.10 15.69
CA ALA A 11 -8.49 -11.22 14.35
C ALA A 11 -8.91 -12.48 13.59
N ARG A 12 -9.59 -13.45 14.24
CA ARG A 12 -9.92 -14.75 13.62
C ARG A 12 -10.75 -14.62 12.32
N ASP A 13 -11.64 -13.63 12.27
CA ASP A 13 -12.51 -13.38 11.10
C ASP A 13 -12.07 -12.14 10.31
N LEU A 14 -10.85 -11.65 10.53
CA LEU A 14 -10.30 -10.47 9.87
C LEU A 14 -9.09 -10.86 9.04
N LEU A 15 -9.07 -10.38 7.79
CA LEU A 15 -7.83 -10.33 7.03
C LEU A 15 -7.08 -9.05 7.42
N VAL A 16 -5.94 -9.20 8.08
CA VAL A 16 -5.07 -8.08 8.42
C VAL A 16 -3.98 -8.00 7.37
N LEU A 17 -3.82 -6.82 6.77
CA LEU A 17 -2.83 -6.54 5.75
C LEU A 17 -2.00 -5.33 6.17
N HIS A 18 -0.76 -5.29 5.70
CA HIS A 18 0.22 -4.29 6.08
C HIS A 18 0.93 -3.70 4.86
N ASN A 19 1.46 -2.49 5.02
CA ASN A 19 2.38 -1.94 4.02
C ASN A 19 3.66 -2.79 4.00
N LYS A 20 4.07 -3.22 2.80
CA LYS A 20 5.34 -3.90 2.58
C LYS A 20 6.48 -2.96 2.96
N SER A 21 7.39 -3.42 3.80
CA SER A 21 8.60 -2.67 4.12
C SER A 21 9.49 -2.55 2.88
N PRO A 22 10.03 -1.35 2.59
CA PRO A 22 10.96 -1.18 1.49
C PRO A 22 12.25 -1.98 1.74
N GLN A 23 12.86 -2.46 0.67
CA GLN A 23 14.11 -3.21 0.72
C GLN A 23 15.28 -2.31 0.37
N TRP A 24 16.43 -2.58 0.99
CA TRP A 24 17.67 -1.87 0.64
C TRP A 24 18.10 -2.21 -0.78
N ASN A 25 18.34 -1.19 -1.59
CA ASN A 25 18.93 -1.31 -2.91
C ASN A 25 20.36 -0.76 -2.87
N GLU A 26 21.34 -1.63 -3.14
CA GLU A 26 22.77 -1.28 -3.10
C GLU A 26 23.18 -0.36 -4.26
N GLU A 27 22.55 -0.47 -5.42
CA GLU A 27 22.89 0.37 -6.58
C GLU A 27 22.47 1.83 -6.36
N THR A 28 21.29 2.03 -5.76
CA THR A 28 20.75 3.38 -5.48
C THR A 28 21.07 3.88 -4.08
N GLN A 29 21.69 3.04 -3.23
CA GLN A 29 21.98 3.32 -1.81
C GLN A 29 20.75 3.85 -1.04
N SER A 30 19.59 3.22 -1.25
CA SER A 30 18.33 3.68 -0.68
C SER A 30 17.33 2.54 -0.46
N PHE A 31 16.35 2.78 0.40
CA PHE A 31 15.23 1.86 0.62
C PHE A 31 14.15 2.08 -0.45
N VAL A 32 13.88 1.03 -1.23
CA VAL A 32 12.95 1.08 -2.37
C VAL A 32 11.93 -0.05 -2.32
N LEU A 33 10.79 0.17 -3.00
CA LEU A 33 9.83 -0.87 -3.34
C LEU A 33 9.91 -1.11 -4.85
N ASN A 34 9.89 -2.38 -5.27
CA ASN A 34 9.86 -2.73 -6.68
C ASN A 34 8.40 -2.78 -7.19
N PHE A 35 8.04 -1.82 -8.04
CA PHE A 35 6.72 -1.72 -8.67
C PHE A 35 6.66 -2.29 -10.10
N ASN A 36 7.72 -2.96 -10.57
CA ASN A 36 7.81 -3.55 -11.91
C ASN A 36 7.44 -2.55 -13.03
N GLY A 37 7.92 -1.31 -12.91
CA GLY A 37 7.65 -0.23 -13.87
C GLY A 37 6.25 0.38 -13.81
N ARG A 38 5.37 -0.06 -12.91
CA ARG A 38 4.01 0.49 -12.74
C ARG A 38 4.02 1.86 -12.07
N VAL A 39 5.00 2.12 -11.22
CA VAL A 39 5.20 3.40 -10.54
C VAL A 39 6.53 3.98 -11.01
N THR A 40 6.49 5.22 -11.50
CA THR A 40 7.65 5.85 -12.16
C THR A 40 8.09 7.14 -11.48
N GLN A 41 7.29 7.68 -10.55
CA GLN A 41 7.60 8.92 -9.85
C GLN A 41 7.66 8.70 -8.34
N ALA A 42 8.64 9.33 -7.68
CA ALA A 42 8.75 9.31 -6.23
C ALA A 42 7.55 10.01 -5.57
N SER A 43 7.00 9.39 -4.53
CA SER A 43 5.92 9.94 -3.73
C SER A 43 5.82 9.21 -2.40
N VAL A 44 5.46 9.94 -1.34
CA VAL A 44 5.03 9.34 -0.06
C VAL A 44 3.78 8.48 -0.19
N LYS A 45 3.06 8.60 -1.32
CA LYS A 45 1.87 7.82 -1.67
C LYS A 45 2.20 6.50 -2.36
N ASN A 46 3.47 6.18 -2.60
CA ASN A 46 3.85 4.91 -3.22
C ASN A 46 3.89 3.81 -2.17
N PHE A 47 3.01 2.82 -2.27
CA PHE A 47 2.95 1.71 -1.31
C PHE A 47 2.49 0.40 -1.96
N GLN A 48 2.86 -0.70 -1.31
CA GLN A 48 2.38 -2.04 -1.60
C GLN A 48 1.76 -2.61 -0.32
N ILE A 49 0.62 -3.28 -0.44
CA ILE A 49 -0.07 -3.95 0.67
C ILE A 49 0.08 -5.46 0.50
N VAL A 50 0.49 -6.11 1.58
CA VAL A 50 0.78 -7.56 1.64
C VAL A 50 0.19 -8.18 2.89
N HIS A 51 0.15 -9.51 2.92
CA HIS A 51 -0.12 -10.29 4.12
C HIS A 51 1.21 -10.80 4.70
N ASP A 52 1.35 -10.87 6.03
CA ASP A 52 2.63 -11.24 6.66
C ASP A 52 3.11 -12.65 6.31
N ASN A 53 2.19 -13.56 6.02
CA ASN A 53 2.53 -14.92 5.58
C ASN A 53 3.11 -15.00 4.17
N ASP A 54 2.91 -13.99 3.32
CA ASP A 54 3.40 -13.96 1.93
C ASP A 54 3.65 -12.51 1.48
N LEU A 55 4.90 -12.07 1.62
CA LEU A 55 5.32 -10.71 1.27
C LEU A 55 5.47 -10.49 -0.24
N ASP A 56 5.49 -11.56 -1.04
CA ASP A 56 5.63 -11.47 -2.50
C ASP A 56 4.27 -11.43 -3.19
N TYR A 57 3.22 -11.91 -2.53
CA TYR A 57 1.85 -11.68 -2.94
C TYR A 57 1.39 -10.25 -2.64
N ILE A 58 1.66 -9.35 -3.59
CA ILE A 58 1.20 -7.97 -3.55
C ILE A 58 -0.32 -7.92 -3.77
N VAL A 59 -1.07 -7.77 -2.68
CA VAL A 59 -2.55 -7.71 -2.69
C VAL A 59 -3.02 -6.42 -3.36
N MET A 60 -2.33 -5.31 -3.10
CA MET A 60 -2.60 -4.03 -3.74
C MET A 60 -1.28 -3.27 -3.90
N GLN A 61 -1.09 -2.58 -5.01
CA GLN A 61 -0.06 -1.57 -5.15
C GLN A 61 -0.64 -0.28 -5.71
N PHE A 62 -0.15 0.82 -5.17
CA PHE A 62 -0.56 2.15 -5.55
C PHE A 62 0.66 3.06 -5.64
N GLY A 63 0.69 3.93 -6.65
CA GLY A 63 1.76 4.91 -6.75
C GLY A 63 1.64 5.83 -7.94
N ARG A 64 2.48 6.86 -7.92
CA ARG A 64 2.45 7.99 -8.85
C ARG A 64 3.16 7.65 -10.16
N VAL A 65 2.54 8.01 -11.28
CA VAL A 65 3.16 7.94 -12.61
C VAL A 65 3.36 9.32 -13.24
N GLU A 66 2.56 10.30 -12.85
CA GLU A 66 2.70 11.71 -13.26
C GLU A 66 2.10 12.63 -12.17
N ARG A 67 2.13 13.95 -12.38
CA ARG A 67 1.68 14.94 -11.39
C ARG A 67 0.34 14.56 -10.75
N ASP A 68 -0.67 14.28 -11.54
CA ASP A 68 -2.03 14.00 -11.06
C ASP A 68 -2.53 12.61 -11.48
N TYR A 69 -1.62 11.76 -11.96
CA TYR A 69 -1.93 10.40 -12.40
C TYR A 69 -1.24 9.36 -11.53
N PHE A 70 -2.03 8.37 -11.13
CA PHE A 70 -1.61 7.26 -10.27
C PHE A 70 -2.08 5.94 -10.86
N THR A 71 -1.31 4.89 -10.65
CA THR A 71 -1.71 3.52 -10.97
C THR A 71 -2.18 2.82 -9.71
N MET A 72 -3.23 2.01 -9.83
CA MET A 72 -3.74 1.16 -8.76
C MET A 72 -3.97 -0.24 -9.31
N ASP A 73 -3.20 -1.20 -8.83
CA ASP A 73 -3.38 -2.62 -9.14
C ASP A 73 -3.81 -3.34 -7.88
N PHE A 74 -4.79 -4.22 -7.95
CA PHE A 74 -5.25 -5.01 -6.82
C PHE A 74 -5.56 -6.45 -7.25
N LYS A 75 -5.45 -7.38 -6.30
CA LYS A 75 -5.69 -8.81 -6.48
C LYS A 75 -6.66 -9.31 -5.41
N TYR A 76 -7.14 -10.54 -5.61
CA TYR A 76 -7.87 -11.26 -4.56
C TYR A 76 -7.11 -11.19 -3.23
N PRO A 77 -7.77 -10.99 -2.08
CA PRO A 77 -9.22 -10.95 -1.88
C PRO A 77 -9.85 -9.56 -1.97
N MET A 78 -9.12 -8.55 -2.40
CA MET A 78 -9.59 -7.17 -2.42
C MET A 78 -10.52 -6.91 -3.61
N CYS A 79 -11.60 -6.16 -3.39
CA CYS A 79 -12.44 -5.64 -4.48
C CYS A 79 -12.06 -4.19 -4.85
N LEU A 80 -12.54 -3.72 -6.00
CA LEU A 80 -12.26 -2.38 -6.50
C LEU A 80 -12.63 -1.29 -5.49
N LEU A 81 -13.80 -1.39 -4.84
CA LEU A 81 -14.26 -0.39 -3.88
C LEU A 81 -13.34 -0.31 -2.65
N GLN A 82 -12.88 -1.46 -2.14
CA GLN A 82 -11.95 -1.53 -1.01
C GLN A 82 -10.59 -0.92 -1.40
N ALA A 83 -10.04 -1.34 -2.54
CA ALA A 83 -8.76 -0.83 -3.04
C ALA A 83 -8.81 0.69 -3.27
N PHE A 84 -9.86 1.16 -3.94
CA PHE A 84 -10.03 2.59 -4.23
C PHE A 84 -10.21 3.40 -2.95
N SER A 85 -10.99 2.90 -1.98
CA SER A 85 -11.18 3.56 -0.69
C SER A 85 -9.86 3.68 0.07
N ILE A 86 -9.01 2.63 0.06
CA ILE A 86 -7.66 2.67 0.65
C ILE A 86 -6.76 3.67 -0.09
N ALA A 87 -6.81 3.71 -1.43
CA ALA A 87 -6.03 4.68 -2.19
C ALA A 87 -6.41 6.12 -1.83
N LEU A 88 -7.71 6.42 -1.67
CA LEU A 88 -8.18 7.76 -1.27
C LEU A 88 -7.65 8.19 0.10
N THR A 89 -7.50 7.28 1.07
CA THR A 89 -6.93 7.65 2.39
C THR A 89 -5.47 8.11 2.29
N SER A 90 -4.74 7.72 1.25
CA SER A 90 -3.37 8.18 1.01
C SER A 90 -3.28 9.63 0.51
N PHE A 91 -4.38 10.19 0.02
CA PHE A 91 -4.47 11.60 -0.39
C PHE A 91 -4.77 12.53 0.77
N ASP A 92 -5.15 12.00 1.92
CA ASP A 92 -5.44 12.82 3.08
C ASP A 92 -4.16 13.52 3.54
N ALA A 93 -4.23 14.85 3.58
CA ALA A 93 -3.13 15.68 4.00
C ALA A 93 -2.95 15.49 5.50
N LYS A 94 -1.82 14.93 5.93
CA LYS A 94 -1.26 15.47 7.17
C LYS A 94 -1.09 16.96 6.92
N LEU A 95 -1.90 17.78 7.59
CA LEU A 95 -1.82 19.25 7.61
C LEU A 95 -0.47 19.77 8.18
N ALA A 96 0.56 18.94 8.24
CA ALA A 96 1.90 19.26 8.67
C ALA A 96 2.87 18.31 7.95
N CYS A 97 3.91 18.90 7.36
CA CYS A 97 5.00 18.30 6.59
C CYS A 97 4.78 18.27 5.07
N GLU A 98 4.91 19.47 4.48
CA GLU A 98 5.82 19.64 3.34
C GLU A 98 7.24 19.19 3.69
#